data_AF-X1KF28-F1
#
_entry.id   AF-X1KF28-F1
#
_cell.length_a   1.000
_cell.length_b   1.000
_cell.length_c   1.000
_cell.angle_alpha   90.00
_cell.angle_beta   90.00
_cell.angle_gamma   90.00
#
_symmetry.space_group_name_H-M   'P 1'
#
loop_
_entity.id
_entity.type
_entity.pdbx_description
1 polymer ?
#
loop_
_entity_poly.entity_id
_entity_poly.type
_entity_poly.pdbx_seq_one_letter_code
_entity_poly.pdbx_strand_id
1 'polypeptide(L)'
;LGIDGEIQLGNKKVRIMQLSIEEDSCREVSDIGHTRIFKTDRLGMPLIETVTYPDMFTPDELREAAEYIRFLNRSTDKVRTGNGAGREDVNVSCRGGTRVEIKGVSHNKWIPVLSHNEAFRQFALLKIRKLILEKVKKTKSWKISYQYVNGKRYSFDSNEISRAIEKNYSIVAINLPYFHGILSHFIQPGKIFANEISDRIKVIACIEKPNMIHSEEISKKVESKDLDLAREILGSKEEDAQ
;
A
#
# COMPACT_ATOMS: atom_id res chain seq x y z
N LEU A 1 31.95 2.71 1.93
CA LEU A 1 33.12 2.17 1.17
C LEU A 1 33.36 2.98 -0.08
N GLY A 2 32.31 3.33 -0.82
CA GLY A 2 32.36 4.36 -1.86
C GLY A 2 31.17 5.30 -1.72
N ILE A 3 31.34 6.54 -2.20
CA ILE A 3 30.31 7.58 -2.30
C ILE A 3 30.46 8.28 -3.66
N ASP A 4 29.39 8.90 -4.14
CA ASP A 4 29.37 9.73 -5.36
C ASP A 4 29.95 9.05 -6.61
N GLY A 5 29.49 7.82 -6.87
CA GLY A 5 29.81 7.07 -8.09
C GLY A 5 28.80 7.29 -9.21
N GLU A 6 28.96 6.55 -10.31
CA GLU A 6 28.02 6.54 -11.44
C GLU A 6 28.04 5.22 -12.20
N ILE A 7 26.91 4.88 -12.82
CA ILE A 7 26.76 3.77 -13.78
C ILE A 7 26.24 4.31 -15.12
N GLN A 8 26.60 3.65 -16.22
CA GLN A 8 26.17 4.03 -17.56
C GLN A 8 24.97 3.18 -18.01
N LEU A 9 23.83 3.83 -18.22
CA LEU A 9 22.69 3.27 -18.96
C LEU A 9 22.83 3.61 -20.45
N GLY A 10 22.01 3.01 -21.31
CA GLY A 10 22.07 3.21 -22.76
C GLY A 10 21.88 4.67 -23.20
N ASN A 11 21.09 5.46 -22.44
CA ASN A 11 20.75 6.84 -22.77
C ASN A 11 21.36 7.90 -21.84
N LYS A 12 21.85 7.54 -20.65
CA LYS A 12 22.39 8.49 -19.66
C LYS A 12 23.22 7.81 -18.58
N LYS A 13 23.87 8.61 -17.75
CA LYS A 13 24.48 8.17 -16.49
C LYS A 13 23.49 8.27 -15.34
N VAL A 14 23.52 7.28 -14.45
CA VAL A 14 22.79 7.28 -13.18
C VAL A 14 23.80 7.34 -12.06
N ARG A 15 23.64 8.30 -11.14
CA ARG A 15 24.57 8.47 -10.02
C ARG A 15 24.30 7.42 -8.94
N ILE A 16 25.38 6.98 -8.31
CA ILE A 16 25.40 6.11 -7.13
C ILE A 16 25.73 6.97 -5.92
N MET A 17 24.81 7.04 -4.97
CA MET A 17 24.95 7.80 -3.74
C MET A 17 25.95 7.15 -2.80
N GLN A 18 25.78 5.84 -2.55
CA GLN A 18 26.65 5.11 -1.66
C GLN A 18 26.77 3.63 -2.05
N LEU A 19 27.93 3.07 -1.71
CA LEU A 19 28.19 1.65 -1.61
C LEU A 19 28.69 1.33 -0.20
N SER A 20 27.94 0.51 0.53
CA SER A 20 28.22 0.08 1.90
C SER A 20 28.37 -1.44 2.00
N ILE A 21 29.02 -1.88 3.07
CA ILE A 21 28.97 -3.27 3.55
C ILE A 21 28.21 -3.25 4.86
N GLU A 22 27.32 -4.22 5.04
CA GLU A 22 26.51 -4.38 6.24
C GLU A 22 26.29 -5.85 6.57
N GLU A 23 25.66 -6.12 7.71
CA GLU A 23 25.25 -7.45 8.13
C GLU A 23 23.77 -7.70 7.81
N ASP A 24 23.45 -8.87 7.28
CA ASP A 24 22.07 -9.29 7.05
C ASP A 24 21.34 -9.55 8.38
N SER A 25 20.04 -9.28 8.39
CA SER A 25 19.18 -9.49 9.54
C SER A 25 18.74 -10.96 9.69
N CYS A 26 18.20 -11.30 10.86
CA CYS A 26 17.46 -12.55 11.02
C CYS A 26 16.32 -12.67 10.02
N ARG A 27 15.96 -13.89 9.64
CA ARG A 27 14.76 -14.16 8.83
C ARG A 27 13.53 -14.22 9.72
N GLU A 28 12.49 -13.47 9.40
CA GLU A 28 11.18 -13.61 10.03
C GLU A 28 10.53 -14.95 9.64
N VAL A 29 10.05 -15.69 10.64
CA VAL A 29 9.39 -17.00 10.49
C VAL A 29 7.88 -16.87 10.68
N SER A 30 7.45 -15.99 11.58
CA SER A 30 6.03 -15.68 11.79
C SER A 30 5.86 -14.28 12.36
N ASP A 31 4.82 -13.58 11.90
CA ASP A 31 4.31 -12.33 12.49
C ASP A 31 2.81 -12.53 12.76
N ILE A 32 2.43 -12.75 14.02
CA ILE A 32 1.04 -12.98 14.44
C ILE A 32 0.72 -12.05 15.60
N GLY A 33 -0.17 -11.08 15.34
CA GLY A 33 -0.59 -10.09 16.34
C GLY A 33 0.58 -9.25 16.82
N HIS A 34 1.00 -9.45 18.07
CA HIS A 34 2.14 -8.75 18.68
C HIS A 34 3.35 -9.66 18.92
N THR A 35 3.36 -10.87 18.35
CA THR A 35 4.45 -11.84 18.51
C THR A 35 5.14 -12.09 17.18
N ARG A 36 6.45 -11.86 17.15
CA ARG A 36 7.32 -12.11 16.00
C ARG A 36 8.39 -13.13 16.33
N ILE A 37 8.53 -14.14 15.49
CA ILE A 37 9.55 -15.19 15.63
C ILE A 37 10.56 -15.03 14.51
N PHE A 38 11.84 -15.02 14.88
CA PHE A 38 12.96 -14.87 13.97
C PHE A 38 13.87 -16.10 14.03
N LYS A 39 14.45 -16.48 12.88
CA LYS A 39 15.52 -17.46 12.78
C LYS A 39 16.84 -16.74 12.49
N THR A 40 17.87 -17.10 13.22
CA THR A 40 19.19 -16.45 13.19
C THR A 40 20.11 -16.99 12.07
N ASP A 41 19.60 -17.80 11.13
CA ASP A 41 20.41 -18.47 10.12
C ASP A 41 21.03 -17.56 9.05
N ARG A 42 20.63 -16.29 9.01
CA ARG A 42 21.21 -15.24 8.16
C ARG A 42 21.93 -14.13 8.92
N LEU A 43 21.80 -14.10 10.24
CA LEU A 43 22.34 -13.03 11.06
C LEU A 43 23.86 -12.94 10.87
N GLY A 44 24.38 -11.75 10.55
CA GLY A 44 25.81 -11.52 10.37
C GLY A 44 26.36 -11.91 9.00
N MET A 45 25.51 -12.37 8.06
CA MET A 45 25.96 -12.58 6.69
C MET A 45 26.33 -11.24 6.04
N PRO A 46 27.50 -11.13 5.37
CA PRO A 46 27.90 -9.86 4.76
C PRO A 46 27.01 -9.55 3.55
N LEU A 47 26.51 -8.32 3.49
CA LEU A 47 25.79 -7.75 2.37
C LEU A 47 26.55 -6.54 1.83
N ILE A 48 26.34 -6.28 0.54
CA ILE A 48 26.66 -4.98 -0.06
C ILE A 48 25.34 -4.27 -0.35
N GLU A 49 25.26 -2.99 0.00
CA GLU A 49 24.11 -2.15 -0.36
C GLU A 49 24.60 -1.07 -1.34
N THR A 50 23.93 -0.98 -2.49
CA THR A 50 24.17 0.05 -3.51
C THR A 50 22.94 0.94 -3.60
N VAL A 51 23.10 2.22 -3.27
CA VAL A 51 22.00 3.20 -3.31
C VAL A 51 22.22 4.15 -4.47
N THR A 52 21.20 4.30 -5.31
CA THR A 52 21.20 5.23 -6.45
C THR A 52 20.60 6.58 -6.05
N TYR A 53 20.96 7.63 -6.79
CA TYR A 53 20.16 8.86 -6.82
C TYR A 53 18.85 8.63 -7.58
N PRO A 54 17.81 9.49 -7.40
CA PRO A 54 16.54 9.40 -8.12
C PRO A 54 16.67 9.90 -9.58
N ASP A 55 17.67 9.41 -10.30
CA ASP A 55 17.99 9.82 -11.66
C ASP A 55 17.23 9.02 -12.73
N MET A 56 16.51 7.96 -12.33
CA MET A 56 15.68 7.13 -13.22
C MET A 56 14.27 7.71 -13.29
N PHE A 57 13.82 8.03 -14.50
CA PHE A 57 12.54 8.70 -14.78
C PHE A 57 11.53 7.78 -15.47
N THR A 58 11.94 6.60 -15.92
CA THR A 58 11.05 5.63 -16.55
C THR A 58 11.15 4.24 -15.89
N PRO A 59 10.08 3.43 -15.96
CA PRO A 59 10.10 2.04 -15.51
C PRO A 59 11.21 1.19 -16.17
N ASP A 60 11.54 1.48 -17.42
CA ASP A 60 12.60 0.78 -18.15
C ASP A 60 14.00 1.15 -17.65
N GLU A 61 14.25 2.43 -17.36
CA GLU A 61 15.51 2.88 -16.77
C GLU A 61 15.74 2.27 -15.39
N LEU A 62 14.68 2.12 -14.58
CA LEU A 62 14.75 1.43 -13.28
C LEU A 62 15.22 -0.03 -13.44
N ARG A 63 14.65 -0.77 -14.41
CA ARG A 63 15.05 -2.15 -14.68
C ARG A 63 16.48 -2.21 -15.23
N GLU A 64 16.83 -1.32 -16.15
CA GLU A 64 18.15 -1.29 -16.76
C GLU A 64 19.25 -1.05 -15.71
N ALA A 65 19.05 -0.08 -14.82
CA ALA A 65 19.96 0.17 -13.70
C ALA A 65 20.08 -1.03 -12.77
N ALA A 66 18.96 -1.67 -12.42
CA ALA A 66 18.96 -2.86 -11.57
C ALA A 66 19.71 -4.04 -12.22
N GLU A 67 19.53 -4.27 -13.51
CA GLU A 67 20.28 -5.30 -14.25
C GLU A 67 21.76 -4.94 -14.37
N TYR A 68 22.10 -3.67 -14.62
CA TYR A 68 23.49 -3.22 -14.67
C TYR A 68 24.22 -3.49 -13.34
N ILE A 69 23.62 -3.08 -12.21
CA ILE A 69 24.16 -3.32 -10.87
C ILE A 69 24.32 -4.82 -10.60
N ARG A 70 23.31 -5.62 -10.99
CA ARG A 70 23.35 -7.08 -10.86
C ARG A 70 24.51 -7.70 -11.64
N PHE A 71 24.71 -7.31 -12.90
CA PHE A 71 25.79 -7.84 -13.73
C PHE A 71 27.17 -7.40 -13.22
N LEU A 72 27.31 -6.14 -12.80
CA LEU A 72 28.54 -5.61 -12.20
C LEU A 72 28.92 -6.37 -10.93
N ASN A 73 27.95 -6.64 -10.06
CA ASN A 73 28.19 -7.44 -8.86
C ASN A 73 28.59 -8.88 -9.21
N ARG A 74 27.94 -9.49 -10.20
CA ARG A 74 28.24 -10.86 -10.65
C ARG A 74 29.62 -10.99 -11.30
N SER A 75 30.10 -9.98 -12.01
CA SER A 75 31.44 -10.02 -12.62
C SER A 75 32.59 -10.07 -11.61
N THR A 76 32.31 -9.91 -10.32
CA THR A 76 33.31 -10.09 -9.26
C THR A 76 33.58 -11.55 -8.91
N ASP A 77 32.67 -12.47 -9.30
CA ASP A 77 32.63 -13.87 -8.86
C ASP A 77 32.65 -14.08 -7.33
N LYS A 78 32.36 -13.03 -6.56
CA LYS A 78 32.42 -13.00 -5.08
C LYS A 78 31.06 -12.81 -4.42
N VAL A 79 29.99 -12.75 -5.22
CA VAL A 79 28.61 -12.61 -4.73
C VAL A 79 27.88 -13.94 -4.82
N ARG A 80 26.94 -14.17 -3.90
CA ARG A 80 26.04 -15.31 -3.99
C ARG A 80 25.10 -15.12 -5.18
N THR A 81 24.69 -16.22 -5.80
CA THR A 81 23.68 -16.23 -6.86
C THR A 81 22.56 -17.21 -6.54
N GLY A 82 21.36 -16.94 -7.01
CA GLY A 82 20.17 -17.76 -6.75
C GLY A 82 19.07 -16.95 -6.08
N ASN A 83 18.00 -17.64 -5.68
CA ASN A 83 16.84 -17.00 -5.06
C ASN A 83 17.23 -16.40 -3.70
N GLY A 84 16.84 -15.14 -3.48
CA GLY A 84 17.15 -14.41 -2.24
C GLY A 84 18.60 -13.95 -2.10
N ALA A 85 19.44 -14.10 -3.14
CA ALA A 85 20.81 -13.59 -3.12
C ALA A 85 20.90 -12.08 -3.41
N GLY A 86 19.86 -11.50 -4.00
CA GLY A 86 19.68 -10.06 -4.19
C GLY A 86 18.34 -9.60 -3.61
N ARG A 87 18.29 -8.32 -3.25
CA ARG A 87 17.10 -7.63 -2.79
C ARG A 87 17.05 -6.27 -3.45
N GLU A 88 15.90 -5.96 -4.04
CA GLU A 88 15.66 -4.70 -4.71
C GLU A 88 14.50 -3.97 -4.02
N ASP A 89 14.80 -2.83 -3.40
CA ASP A 89 13.80 -1.91 -2.87
C ASP A 89 13.65 -0.73 -3.85
N VAL A 90 12.48 -0.67 -4.51
CA VAL A 90 12.24 0.29 -5.60
C VAL A 90 11.51 1.51 -5.05
N ASN A 91 12.15 2.67 -5.16
CA ASN A 91 11.61 3.93 -4.69
C ASN A 91 10.93 4.67 -5.85
N VAL A 92 9.62 4.93 -5.72
CA VAL A 92 8.78 5.52 -6.77
C VAL A 92 8.11 6.80 -6.25
N SER A 93 8.07 7.82 -7.09
CA SER A 93 7.32 9.05 -6.82
C SER A 93 6.83 9.68 -8.12
N CYS A 94 5.73 10.42 -8.05
CA CYS A 94 5.29 11.29 -9.15
C CYS A 94 5.23 12.76 -8.69
N ARG A 95 5.17 13.69 -9.65
CA ARG A 95 4.98 15.12 -9.35
C ARG A 95 3.69 15.32 -8.53
N GLY A 96 3.81 15.98 -7.39
CA GLY A 96 2.71 16.22 -6.46
C GLY A 96 2.38 15.05 -5.53
N GLY A 97 2.93 13.86 -5.79
CA GLY A 97 2.85 12.68 -4.94
C GLY A 97 3.92 12.68 -3.85
N THR A 98 4.14 11.50 -3.27
CA THR A 98 5.13 11.27 -2.22
C THR A 98 6.02 10.09 -2.60
N ARG A 99 7.25 10.07 -2.08
CA ARG A 99 8.13 8.89 -2.23
C ARG A 99 7.48 7.69 -1.52
N VAL A 100 7.29 6.61 -2.29
CA VAL A 100 6.81 5.32 -1.80
C VAL A 100 7.85 4.26 -2.15
N GLU A 101 8.15 3.38 -1.21
CA GLU A 101 9.10 2.30 -1.36
C GLU A 101 8.37 0.98 -1.56
N ILE A 102 8.63 0.32 -2.67
CA ILE A 102 8.19 -1.04 -2.95
C ILE A 102 9.28 -1.98 -2.48
N LYS A 103 9.09 -2.57 -1.31
CA LYS A 103 10.09 -3.44 -0.67
C LYS A 103 10.13 -4.84 -1.26
N GLY A 104 11.33 -5.41 -1.33
CA GLY A 104 11.54 -6.83 -1.59
C GLY A 104 11.11 -7.29 -2.99
N VAL A 105 11.33 -6.48 -4.01
CA VAL A 105 11.03 -6.86 -5.40
C VAL A 105 11.91 -8.03 -5.80
N SER A 106 11.34 -9.23 -5.92
CA SER A 106 12.15 -10.46 -6.05
C SER A 106 12.79 -10.66 -7.42
N HIS A 107 12.33 -9.92 -8.44
CA HIS A 107 12.84 -10.03 -9.80
C HIS A 107 12.86 -8.68 -10.50
N ASN A 108 14.01 -8.32 -11.09
CA ASN A 108 14.18 -7.10 -11.90
C ASN A 108 13.14 -6.98 -13.03
N LYS A 109 12.69 -8.11 -13.61
CA LYS A 109 11.63 -8.12 -14.63
C LYS A 109 10.29 -7.56 -14.16
N TRP A 110 10.03 -7.53 -12.85
CA TRP A 110 8.81 -7.00 -12.25
C TRP A 110 8.90 -5.50 -11.95
N ILE A 111 10.11 -4.94 -11.89
CA ILE A 111 10.33 -3.52 -11.60
C ILE A 111 9.50 -2.60 -12.52
N PRO A 112 9.42 -2.85 -13.86
CA PRO A 112 8.67 -1.95 -14.72
C PRO A 112 7.17 -1.90 -14.39
N VAL A 113 6.52 -3.05 -14.22
CA VAL A 113 5.07 -3.10 -13.94
C VAL A 113 4.75 -2.58 -12.55
N LEU A 114 5.60 -2.88 -11.55
CA LEU A 114 5.41 -2.42 -10.18
C LEU A 114 5.55 -0.89 -10.08
N SER A 115 6.60 -0.33 -10.67
CA SER A 115 6.83 1.12 -10.68
C SER A 115 5.78 1.87 -11.49
N HIS A 116 5.34 1.33 -12.64
CA HIS A 116 4.23 1.89 -13.40
C HIS A 116 2.93 1.93 -12.59
N ASN A 117 2.56 0.81 -11.97
CA ASN A 117 1.34 0.73 -11.17
C ASN A 117 1.38 1.67 -9.96
N GLU A 118 2.53 1.78 -9.28
CA GLU A 118 2.67 2.72 -8.16
C GLU A 118 2.57 4.19 -8.62
N ALA A 119 3.21 4.54 -9.73
CA ALA A 119 3.07 5.88 -10.29
C ALA A 119 1.60 6.18 -10.66
N PHE A 120 0.91 5.23 -11.29
CA PHE A 120 -0.52 5.33 -11.60
C PHE A 120 -1.37 5.48 -10.34
N ARG A 121 -1.11 4.68 -9.30
CA ARG A 121 -1.79 4.75 -8.00
C ARG A 121 -1.65 6.14 -7.39
N GLN A 122 -0.45 6.72 -7.38
CA GLN A 122 -0.24 8.08 -6.88
C GLN A 122 -1.04 9.12 -7.70
N PHE A 123 -1.03 9.03 -9.04
CA PHE A 123 -1.84 9.93 -9.87
C PHE A 123 -3.35 9.77 -9.61
N ALA A 124 -3.85 8.55 -9.42
CA ALA A 124 -5.24 8.29 -9.07
C ALA A 124 -5.61 8.91 -7.71
N LEU A 125 -4.74 8.79 -6.71
CA LEU A 125 -4.93 9.42 -5.40
C LEU A 125 -4.89 10.95 -5.47
N LEU A 126 -4.04 11.53 -6.33
CA LEU A 126 -4.02 12.98 -6.57
C LEU A 126 -5.31 13.45 -7.24
N LYS A 127 -5.88 12.65 -8.16
CA LYS A 127 -7.18 12.92 -8.76
C LYS A 127 -8.29 12.88 -7.70
N ILE A 128 -8.32 11.87 -6.84
CA ILE A 128 -9.26 11.78 -5.71
C ILE A 128 -9.14 13.01 -4.81
N ARG A 129 -7.91 13.40 -4.44
CA ARG A 129 -7.65 14.61 -3.65
C ARG A 129 -8.24 15.85 -4.33
N LYS A 130 -8.06 16.00 -5.64
CA LYS A 130 -8.63 17.11 -6.40
C LYS A 130 -10.17 17.11 -6.33
N LEU A 131 -10.81 15.97 -6.58
CA LEU A 131 -12.28 15.81 -6.52
C LEU A 131 -12.83 16.17 -5.13
N ILE A 132 -12.15 15.73 -4.06
CA ILE A 132 -12.56 16.06 -2.69
C ILE A 132 -12.38 17.56 -2.42
N LEU A 133 -11.28 18.19 -2.84
CA LEU A 133 -11.04 19.64 -2.64
C LEU A 133 -11.96 20.53 -3.49
N GLU A 134 -12.56 19.99 -4.55
CA GLU A 134 -13.62 20.68 -5.29
C GLU A 134 -14.88 20.84 -4.42
N LYS A 135 -15.25 19.80 -3.66
CA LYS A 135 -16.41 19.79 -2.74
C LYS A 135 -16.10 20.40 -1.37
N VAL A 136 -14.94 20.10 -0.79
CA VAL A 136 -14.55 20.46 0.59
C VAL A 136 -13.55 21.62 0.58
N LYS A 137 -14.06 22.86 0.57
CA LYS A 137 -13.21 24.07 0.56
C LYS A 137 -12.51 24.35 1.88
N LYS A 138 -13.19 24.09 3.01
CA LYS A 138 -12.65 24.27 4.36
C LYS A 138 -12.20 22.92 4.93
N THR A 139 -11.05 22.43 4.49
CA THR A 139 -10.52 21.11 4.91
C THR A 139 -10.37 20.98 6.42
N LYS A 140 -10.02 22.05 7.14
CA LYS A 140 -9.88 22.05 8.60
C LYS A 140 -11.18 21.81 9.36
N SER A 141 -12.34 22.12 8.76
CA SER A 141 -13.65 21.88 9.39
C SER A 141 -14.26 20.55 8.96
N TRP A 142 -13.66 19.82 8.02
CA TRP A 142 -14.14 18.52 7.61
C TRP A 142 -13.88 17.50 8.72
N LYS A 143 -14.93 16.75 9.08
CA LYS A 143 -14.88 15.76 10.15
C LYS A 143 -15.68 14.53 9.73
N ILE A 144 -15.13 13.37 10.04
CA ILE A 144 -15.88 12.10 10.00
C ILE A 144 -16.84 12.04 11.20
N SER A 145 -17.93 11.32 11.06
CA SER A 145 -18.78 10.90 12.19
C SER A 145 -18.86 9.38 12.24
N TYR A 146 -19.15 8.82 13.41
CA TYR A 146 -19.29 7.38 13.58
C TYR A 146 -20.30 7.06 14.68
N GLN A 147 -20.87 5.87 14.62
CA GLN A 147 -21.75 5.34 15.67
C GLN A 147 -21.53 3.84 15.85
N TYR A 148 -21.67 3.37 17.09
CA TYR A 148 -21.70 1.95 17.39
C TYR A 148 -23.06 1.37 17.01
N VAL A 149 -23.04 0.31 16.20
CA VAL A 149 -24.23 -0.39 15.76
C VAL A 149 -24.56 -1.47 16.78
N ASN A 150 -25.69 -1.32 17.47
CA ASN A 150 -26.16 -2.34 18.41
C ASN A 150 -27.03 -3.37 17.66
N GLY A 151 -26.50 -4.56 17.44
CA GLY A 151 -27.20 -5.66 16.75
C GLY A 151 -28.48 -6.17 17.46
N LYS A 152 -28.75 -5.76 18.71
CA LYS A 152 -30.04 -6.03 19.38
C LYS A 152 -31.11 -4.99 19.05
N ARG A 153 -30.71 -3.80 18.58
CA ARG A 153 -31.60 -2.69 18.23
C ARG A 153 -31.98 -2.69 16.75
N TYR A 154 -31.10 -3.24 15.91
CA TYR A 154 -31.21 -3.20 14.46
C TYR A 154 -31.04 -4.61 13.90
N SER A 155 -31.97 -5.04 13.05
CA SER A 155 -31.87 -6.30 12.31
C SER A 155 -31.15 -6.02 11.00
N PHE A 156 -30.02 -6.69 10.78
CA PHE A 156 -29.28 -6.65 9.51
C PHE A 156 -29.48 -7.98 8.80
N ASP A 157 -29.80 -7.94 7.51
CA ASP A 157 -30.03 -9.14 6.69
C ASP A 157 -28.70 -9.73 6.15
N SER A 158 -27.62 -8.96 6.20
CA SER A 158 -26.30 -9.37 5.72
C SER A 158 -25.62 -10.42 6.60
N ASN A 159 -25.10 -11.46 5.94
CA ASN A 159 -24.43 -12.59 6.58
C ASN A 159 -23.16 -12.16 7.34
N GLU A 160 -22.41 -11.20 6.80
CA GLU A 160 -21.19 -10.66 7.39
C GLU A 160 -21.46 -9.95 8.72
N ILE A 161 -22.49 -9.10 8.76
CA ILE A 161 -22.89 -8.38 9.97
C ILE A 161 -23.44 -9.38 11.01
N SER A 162 -24.27 -10.33 10.59
CA SER A 162 -24.80 -11.38 11.46
C SER A 162 -23.68 -12.19 12.12
N ARG A 163 -22.68 -12.63 11.36
CA ARG A 163 -21.51 -13.35 11.91
C ARG A 163 -20.68 -12.50 12.87
N ALA A 164 -20.57 -11.19 12.63
CA ALA A 164 -19.88 -10.29 13.55
C ALA A 164 -20.63 -10.18 14.88
N ILE A 165 -21.97 -10.12 14.84
CA ILE A 165 -22.83 -10.12 16.04
C ILE A 165 -22.71 -11.45 16.80
N GLU A 166 -22.76 -12.59 16.12
CA GLU A 166 -22.60 -13.92 16.73
C GLU A 166 -21.24 -14.07 17.45
N LYS A 167 -20.18 -13.49 16.87
CA LYS A 167 -18.84 -13.43 17.48
C LYS A 167 -18.70 -12.36 18.57
N ASN A 168 -19.78 -11.68 18.90
CA ASN A 168 -19.84 -10.59 19.88
C ASN A 168 -18.85 -9.45 19.58
N TYR A 169 -18.63 -9.16 18.29
CA TYR A 169 -17.80 -8.05 17.85
C TYR A 169 -18.56 -6.71 17.97
N SER A 170 -17.81 -5.65 18.27
CA SER A 170 -18.33 -4.29 18.18
C SER A 170 -18.34 -3.83 16.73
N ILE A 171 -19.52 -3.48 16.23
CA ILE A 171 -19.69 -2.95 14.87
C ILE A 171 -19.76 -1.43 14.93
N VAL A 172 -19.01 -0.77 14.06
CA VAL A 172 -18.97 0.71 13.97
C VAL A 172 -19.35 1.11 12.55
N ALA A 173 -20.39 1.92 12.43
CA ALA A 173 -20.73 2.59 11.18
C ALA A 173 -19.99 3.94 11.15
N ILE A 174 -19.41 4.30 10.01
CA ILE A 174 -18.65 5.54 9.82
C ILE A 174 -19.28 6.30 8.66
N ASN A 175 -19.43 7.62 8.79
CA ASN A 175 -19.79 8.49 7.69
C ASN A 175 -18.56 9.30 7.24
N LEU A 176 -18.33 9.31 5.94
CA LEU A 176 -17.29 10.07 5.25
C LEU A 176 -17.96 11.16 4.39
N PRO A 177 -18.08 12.39 4.91
CA PRO A 177 -18.78 13.43 4.17
C PRO A 177 -18.12 13.76 2.84
N TYR A 178 -18.91 13.91 1.78
CA TYR A 178 -18.46 14.21 0.41
C TYR A 178 -17.66 13.10 -0.30
N PHE A 179 -17.63 11.88 0.24
CA PHE A 179 -16.92 10.73 -0.36
C PHE A 179 -17.77 9.90 -1.32
N HIS A 180 -19.00 10.31 -1.63
CA HIS A 180 -19.80 9.61 -2.65
C HIS A 180 -19.07 9.59 -4.01
N GLY A 181 -18.95 8.40 -4.58
CA GLY A 181 -18.20 8.06 -5.80
C GLY A 181 -16.68 7.95 -5.61
N ILE A 182 -16.17 8.09 -4.38
CA ILE A 182 -14.74 8.06 -4.10
C ILE A 182 -14.28 6.66 -3.67
N LEU A 183 -15.07 5.95 -2.85
CA LEU A 183 -14.64 4.66 -2.28
C LEU A 183 -14.41 3.59 -3.35
N SER A 184 -15.25 3.60 -4.39
CA SER A 184 -15.17 2.72 -5.57
C SER A 184 -14.21 3.22 -6.65
N HIS A 185 -13.57 4.39 -6.48
CA HIS A 185 -12.67 4.93 -7.49
C HIS A 185 -11.49 3.98 -7.72
N PHE A 186 -11.30 3.54 -8.96
CA PHE A 186 -10.18 2.69 -9.38
C PHE A 186 -8.84 3.40 -9.13
N ILE A 187 -7.89 2.72 -8.49
CA ILE A 187 -6.57 3.28 -8.18
C ILE A 187 -5.42 2.49 -8.78
N GLN A 188 -5.57 1.18 -9.00
CA GLN A 188 -4.58 0.33 -9.67
C GLN A 188 -5.24 -1.03 -9.99
N PRO A 189 -4.67 -1.86 -10.86
CA PRO A 189 -5.26 -3.16 -11.21
C PRO A 189 -5.71 -3.97 -9.99
N GLY A 190 -6.99 -4.34 -9.97
CA GLY A 190 -7.61 -5.10 -8.88
C GLY A 190 -7.83 -4.33 -7.58
N LYS A 191 -7.66 -3.01 -7.54
CA LYS A 191 -7.81 -2.19 -6.33
C LYS A 191 -8.58 -0.88 -6.58
N ILE A 192 -9.44 -0.56 -5.63
CA ILE A 192 -10.17 0.71 -5.49
C ILE A 192 -9.69 1.46 -4.26
N PHE A 193 -10.08 2.73 -4.12
CA PHE A 193 -9.68 3.56 -3.00
C PHE A 193 -10.04 2.96 -1.62
N ALA A 194 -11.20 2.30 -1.50
CA ALA A 194 -11.59 1.61 -0.26
C ALA A 194 -10.55 0.56 0.19
N ASN A 195 -9.77 -0.02 -0.73
CA ASN A 195 -8.71 -0.95 -0.36
C ASN A 195 -7.57 -0.25 0.40
N GLU A 196 -7.26 1.03 0.13
CA GLU A 196 -6.27 1.80 0.89
C GLU A 196 -6.69 1.93 2.36
N ILE A 197 -7.98 2.12 2.61
CA ILE A 197 -8.56 2.20 3.96
C ILE A 197 -8.50 0.81 4.62
N SER A 198 -8.97 -0.24 3.93
CA SER A 198 -8.96 -1.62 4.44
C SER A 198 -7.55 -2.12 4.77
N ASP A 199 -6.56 -1.82 3.91
CA ASP A 199 -5.16 -2.19 4.14
C ASP A 199 -4.57 -1.44 5.35
N ARG A 200 -4.91 -0.15 5.54
CA ARG A 200 -4.52 0.61 6.74
C ARG A 200 -5.19 0.10 8.01
N ILE A 201 -6.46 -0.27 7.97
CA ILE A 201 -7.16 -0.87 9.12
C ILE A 201 -6.45 -2.16 9.56
N LYS A 202 -6.07 -3.01 8.60
CA LYS A 202 -5.33 -4.24 8.89
C LYS A 202 -3.99 -3.96 9.56
N VAL A 203 -3.19 -3.02 9.04
CA VAL A 203 -1.83 -2.78 9.55
C VAL A 203 -1.82 -1.95 10.82
N ILE A 204 -2.66 -0.91 10.92
CA ILE A 204 -2.64 0.05 12.04
C ILE A 204 -3.47 -0.46 13.21
N ALA A 205 -4.66 -0.99 12.94
CA ALA A 205 -5.57 -1.47 13.99
C ALA A 205 -5.46 -2.97 14.24
N CYS A 206 -4.63 -3.69 13.48
CA CYS A 206 -4.48 -5.14 13.55
C CYS A 206 -5.81 -5.91 13.34
N ILE A 207 -6.75 -5.35 12.56
CA ILE A 207 -8.04 -5.99 12.25
C ILE A 207 -7.96 -6.69 10.88
N GLU A 208 -7.96 -8.02 10.91
CA GLU A 208 -7.82 -8.85 9.71
C GLU A 208 -9.00 -8.81 8.75
N LYS A 209 -8.72 -9.02 7.47
CA LYS A 209 -9.74 -8.99 6.42
C LYS A 209 -10.66 -10.23 6.48
N PRO A 210 -11.95 -10.10 6.15
CA PRO A 210 -12.66 -8.85 5.80
C PRO A 210 -12.86 -7.96 7.04
N ASN A 211 -12.40 -6.70 6.96
CA ASN A 211 -12.35 -5.77 8.09
C ASN A 211 -13.22 -4.51 7.91
N MET A 212 -13.77 -4.31 6.72
CA MET A 212 -14.69 -3.23 6.42
C MET A 212 -15.62 -3.63 5.28
N ILE A 213 -16.77 -2.98 5.22
CA ILE A 213 -17.72 -2.99 4.12
C ILE A 213 -18.01 -1.52 3.80
N HIS A 214 -18.37 -1.21 2.56
CA HIS A 214 -18.69 0.17 2.19
C HIS A 214 -19.89 0.26 1.24
N SER A 215 -20.52 1.42 1.27
CA SER A 215 -21.71 1.83 0.49
C SER A 215 -21.58 1.76 -1.03
N GLU A 216 -20.37 1.58 -1.57
CA GLU A 216 -20.08 1.54 -3.01
C GLU A 216 -19.51 0.18 -3.46
N GLU A 217 -19.64 -0.86 -2.63
CA GLU A 217 -19.13 -2.18 -2.96
C GLU A 217 -20.00 -2.84 -4.04
N ILE A 218 -19.38 -3.28 -5.14
CA ILE A 218 -20.12 -3.89 -6.28
C ILE A 218 -20.67 -5.27 -5.89
N SER A 219 -19.92 -6.03 -5.10
CA SER A 219 -20.42 -7.29 -4.56
C SER A 219 -21.46 -6.98 -3.49
N LYS A 220 -22.70 -7.43 -3.69
CA LYS A 220 -23.81 -7.34 -2.73
C LYS A 220 -23.57 -8.21 -1.48
N LYS A 221 -22.48 -7.95 -0.74
CA LYS A 221 -22.24 -8.57 0.57
C LYS A 221 -23.19 -8.01 1.62
N VAL A 222 -23.69 -6.80 1.39
CA VAL A 222 -24.67 -6.14 2.24
C VAL A 222 -25.89 -5.79 1.40
N GLU A 223 -27.07 -6.10 1.94
CA GLU A 223 -28.34 -5.78 1.32
C GLU A 223 -28.54 -4.26 1.30
N SER A 224 -29.24 -3.73 0.30
CA SER A 224 -29.45 -2.28 0.19
C SER A 224 -30.13 -1.69 1.42
N LYS A 225 -31.05 -2.45 2.04
CA LYS A 225 -31.76 -2.08 3.27
C LYS A 225 -30.82 -1.84 4.45
N ASP A 226 -29.79 -2.67 4.59
CA ASP A 226 -28.81 -2.56 5.67
C ASP A 226 -27.96 -1.29 5.52
N LEU A 227 -27.61 -0.92 4.28
CA LEU A 227 -26.91 0.33 3.98
C LEU A 227 -27.80 1.56 4.22
N ASP A 228 -29.07 1.50 3.85
CA ASP A 228 -30.03 2.58 4.10
C ASP A 228 -30.24 2.79 5.61
N LEU A 229 -30.29 1.71 6.38
CA LEU A 229 -30.34 1.77 7.84
C LEU A 229 -29.07 2.39 8.42
N ALA A 230 -27.89 2.01 7.93
CA ALA A 230 -26.63 2.62 8.36
C ALA A 230 -26.59 4.13 8.06
N ARG A 231 -27.11 4.56 6.90
CA ARG A 231 -27.25 5.97 6.53
C ARG A 231 -28.17 6.73 7.48
N GLU A 232 -29.31 6.14 7.83
CA GLU A 232 -30.27 6.72 8.78
C GLU A 232 -29.63 6.89 10.17
N ILE A 233 -29.01 5.82 10.69
CA ILE A 233 -28.31 5.85 11.98
C ILE A 233 -27.29 6.99 12.01
N LEU A 234 -26.50 7.13 10.95
CA LEU A 234 -25.44 8.13 10.86
C LEU A 234 -25.92 9.55 10.54
N GLY A 235 -27.18 9.73 10.11
CA GLY A 235 -27.68 11.00 9.58
C GLY A 235 -26.93 11.43 8.32
N SER A 236 -26.59 10.47 7.45
CA SER A 236 -25.75 10.67 6.28
C SER A 236 -26.47 11.45 5.18
N LYS A 237 -25.74 12.28 4.44
CA LYS A 237 -26.26 13.00 3.27
C LYS A 237 -26.02 12.22 1.98
N GLU A 238 -26.69 12.62 0.90
CA GLU A 238 -26.58 11.99 -0.42
C GLU A 238 -25.14 12.00 -0.98
N GLU A 239 -24.38 13.07 -0.71
CA GLU A 239 -22.99 13.20 -1.17
C GLU A 239 -21.97 12.46 -0.28
N ASP A 240 -22.42 11.84 0.81
CA ASP A 240 -21.55 11.13 1.75
C ASP A 240 -21.38 9.65 1.36
N ALA A 241 -20.31 9.04 1.87
CA ALA A 241 -20.13 7.59 1.78
C ALA A 241 -20.00 6.98 3.18
N GLN A 242 -20.44 5.74 3.29
CA GLN A 242 -20.36 4.91 4.50
C GLN A 242 -19.42 3.74 4.25
#